data_AF-A0A7G1IL54-F1
#
_entry.id   AF-A0A7G1IL54-F1
#
_cell.length_a   1.000
_cell.length_b   1.000
_cell.length_c   1.000
_cell.angle_alpha   90.00
_cell.angle_beta   90.00
_cell.angle_gamma   90.00
#
_symmetry.space_group_name_H-M   'P 1'
#
loop_
_entity.id
_entity.type
_entity.pdbx_description
1 polymer ?
#
loop_
_entity_poly.entity_id
_entity_poly.type
_entity_poly.pdbx_seq_one_letter_code
_entity_poly.pdbx_strand_id
1 'polypeptide(L)'
;MFAAAAGLSLARGNRVAAALAAMRVLLGCVTRAGELSSAATSAGLCGTGAVVFHAPGRRHETSVTHASWMNRSRITEQIVLARLSKGLTWQELADAIGRPVVWTTSALLGQHPIPAELGTVLVEMLGLDASAVPVLAAPPMRGGLPTAVPTDPTIYRFYEALQVYGEAIKELIHEKFGDGIMSAINFSVDVHKKTHSSGDRVVVTFDGKFLPYQWVAADEQ
;
A
#
# COMPACT_ATOMS: atom_id res chain seq x y z
N MET A 1 60.00 -31.64 -25.53
CA MET A 1 60.68 -30.36 -25.82
C MET A 1 59.65 -29.26 -25.67
N PHE A 2 59.53 -28.63 -24.49
CA PHE A 2 60.21 -27.39 -24.04
C PHE A 2 59.72 -26.08 -24.71
N ALA A 3 59.04 -25.27 -23.88
CA ALA A 3 58.95 -23.80 -23.79
C ALA A 3 58.49 -22.97 -25.02
N ALA A 4 57.82 -21.81 -24.92
CA ALA A 4 57.80 -20.81 -23.85
C ALA A 4 56.52 -19.94 -23.85
N ALA A 5 56.25 -19.32 -22.70
CA ALA A 5 55.21 -18.35 -22.41
C ALA A 5 55.69 -16.89 -22.57
N ALA A 6 54.75 -15.97 -22.80
CA ALA A 6 54.68 -14.54 -22.37
C ALA A 6 53.76 -13.80 -23.36
N GLY A 7 52.83 -12.92 -23.01
CA GLY A 7 52.35 -12.34 -21.77
C GLY A 7 51.44 -11.18 -22.19
N LEU A 8 50.28 -10.99 -21.57
CA LEU A 8 49.57 -9.71 -21.66
C LEU A 8 48.92 -9.37 -20.31
N SER A 9 49.14 -8.12 -19.94
CA SER A 9 49.21 -7.57 -18.60
C SER A 9 47.88 -6.95 -18.14
N LEU A 10 47.79 -6.81 -16.83
CA LEU A 10 46.72 -6.26 -16.00
C LEU A 10 46.16 -4.90 -16.48
N ALA A 11 44.84 -4.76 -16.43
CA ALA A 11 44.17 -3.47 -16.27
C ALA A 11 42.87 -3.62 -15.46
N ARG A 12 42.99 -3.86 -14.14
CA ARG A 12 41.90 -3.62 -13.17
C ARG A 12 42.11 -2.25 -12.53
N GLY A 13 41.57 -1.22 -13.19
CA GLY A 13 41.57 0.16 -12.71
C GLY A 13 40.37 0.48 -11.83
N ASN A 14 40.61 0.50 -10.51
CA ASN A 14 40.25 1.58 -9.59
C ASN A 14 38.85 2.26 -9.68
N ARG A 15 37.75 1.51 -9.46
CA ARG A 15 36.40 2.10 -9.25
C ARG A 15 36.09 2.49 -7.79
N VAL A 16 36.98 2.17 -6.84
CA VAL A 16 36.74 2.43 -5.40
C VAL A 16 37.25 3.82 -4.98
N ALA A 17 38.30 4.34 -5.63
CA ALA A 17 38.84 5.68 -5.31
C ALA A 17 37.93 6.84 -5.74
N ALA A 18 37.13 6.68 -6.80
CA ALA A 18 36.22 7.72 -7.28
C ALA A 18 35.00 7.95 -6.35
N ALA A 19 34.56 6.92 -5.64
CA ALA A 19 33.40 7.00 -4.75
C ALA A 19 33.71 7.75 -3.43
N LEU A 20 34.95 7.70 -2.94
CA LEU A 20 35.34 8.39 -1.70
C LEU A 20 35.58 9.89 -1.86
N ALA A 21 35.84 10.40 -3.07
CA ALA A 21 36.02 11.83 -3.30
C ALA A 21 34.70 12.63 -3.33
N ALA A 22 33.60 12.01 -3.77
CA ALA A 22 32.29 12.66 -3.87
C ALA A 22 31.60 12.85 -2.49
N MET A 23 31.98 12.06 -1.49
CA MET A 23 31.35 12.07 -0.16
C MET A 23 31.90 13.17 0.77
N ARG A 24 32.98 13.87 0.39
CA ARG A 24 33.59 14.97 1.17
C ARG A 24 33.06 16.37 0.82
N VAL A 25 32.28 16.53 -0.25
CA VAL A 25 31.72 17.84 -0.66
C VAL A 25 30.34 18.09 -0.06
N LEU A 26 29.56 17.04 0.25
CA LEU A 26 28.20 17.15 0.75
C LEU A 26 28.08 17.39 2.26
N LEU A 27 29.15 17.18 3.04
CA LEU A 27 29.13 17.41 4.50
C LEU A 27 29.53 18.84 4.92
N GLY A 28 29.90 19.71 3.97
CA GLY A 28 30.37 21.08 4.26
C GLY A 28 29.33 22.20 4.12
N CYS A 29 28.08 21.88 3.76
CA CYS A 29 27.04 22.88 3.46
C CYS A 29 25.96 23.05 4.54
N VAL A 30 26.03 22.34 5.66
CA VAL A 30 25.01 22.39 6.72
C VAL A 30 25.57 22.97 8.02
N THR A 31 26.18 24.16 7.97
CA THR A 31 26.52 24.95 9.17
C THR A 31 26.54 26.45 8.87
N ARG A 32 25.39 27.04 8.51
CA ARG A 32 25.08 28.47 8.78
C ARG A 32 23.71 28.86 8.21
N ALA A 33 22.68 28.89 9.04
CA ALA A 33 21.53 29.78 8.91
C ALA A 33 20.60 29.55 10.10
N GLY A 34 20.75 30.33 11.16
CA GLY A 34 19.91 30.21 12.35
C GLY A 34 20.28 31.20 13.44
N GLU A 35 20.31 32.50 13.12
CA GLU A 35 20.33 33.58 14.11
C GLU A 35 19.52 34.79 13.59
N LEU A 36 19.01 35.60 14.54
CA LEU A 36 18.17 36.82 14.45
C LEU A 36 16.67 36.52 14.67
N SER A 37 16.08 36.59 15.87
CA SER A 37 16.09 37.61 16.94
C SER A 37 15.41 38.93 16.60
N SER A 38 14.24 39.13 17.23
CA SER A 38 13.83 40.29 18.02
C SER A 38 13.73 41.70 17.39
N ALA A 39 12.47 42.16 17.38
CA ALA A 39 11.99 43.46 17.88
C ALA A 39 11.99 44.72 16.99
N ALA A 40 10.84 45.41 17.14
CA ALA A 40 10.68 46.86 17.31
C ALA A 40 10.92 47.75 16.08
N THR A 41 10.35 48.95 15.92
CA THR A 41 9.20 49.71 16.45
C THR A 41 9.15 50.98 15.57
N SER A 42 7.96 51.54 15.39
CA SER A 42 7.65 52.97 15.11
C SER A 42 8.17 53.71 13.86
N ALA A 43 7.18 54.21 13.12
CA ALA A 43 6.92 55.63 12.78
C ALA A 43 7.88 56.41 11.85
N GLY A 44 7.28 56.99 10.80
CA GLY A 44 7.86 58.08 10.01
C GLY A 44 7.02 58.43 8.79
N LEU A 45 6.22 59.49 8.91
CA LEU A 45 5.36 60.09 7.88
C LEU A 45 6.15 60.66 6.69
N CYS A 46 5.64 60.53 5.47
CA CYS A 46 5.62 61.62 4.47
C CYS A 46 4.78 61.23 3.24
N GLY A 47 4.03 62.17 2.67
CA GLY A 47 3.65 62.09 1.25
C GLY A 47 2.17 62.05 0.94
N THR A 48 1.62 63.25 0.74
CA THR A 48 0.34 63.62 0.12
C THR A 48 -0.09 62.76 -1.08
N GLY A 49 -1.36 62.33 -1.05
CA GLY A 49 -2.07 61.80 -2.19
C GLY A 49 -3.43 61.28 -1.75
N ALA A 50 -4.49 62.06 -1.95
CA ALA A 50 -5.86 61.58 -1.76
C ALA A 50 -6.15 60.51 -2.83
N VAL A 51 -5.87 59.26 -2.50
CA VAL A 51 -6.34 58.11 -3.27
C VAL A 51 -7.70 57.75 -2.71
N VAL A 52 -8.74 57.93 -3.52
CA VAL A 52 -10.08 57.43 -3.25
C VAL A 52 -9.98 55.91 -3.12
N PHE A 53 -10.00 55.41 -1.90
CA PHE A 53 -10.13 53.97 -1.64
C PHE A 53 -11.56 53.56 -2.03
N HIS A 54 -11.71 52.97 -3.21
CA HIS A 54 -12.85 52.09 -3.46
C HIS A 54 -12.72 50.92 -2.50
N ALA A 55 -13.66 50.77 -1.57
CA ALA A 55 -13.75 49.61 -0.71
C ALA A 55 -13.75 48.36 -1.62
N PRO A 56 -12.84 47.40 -1.44
CA PRO A 56 -12.95 46.15 -2.17
C PRO A 56 -14.26 45.51 -1.73
N GLY A 57 -15.18 45.36 -2.69
CA GLY A 57 -16.44 44.66 -2.48
C GLY A 57 -16.14 43.33 -1.78
N ARG A 58 -16.95 43.00 -0.78
CA ARG A 58 -16.95 41.70 -0.10
C ARG A 58 -16.89 40.63 -1.19
N ARG A 59 -15.72 40.01 -1.37
CA ARG A 59 -15.66 38.71 -2.02
C ARG A 59 -16.51 37.83 -1.12
N HIS A 60 -17.66 37.42 -1.63
CA HIS A 60 -18.28 36.20 -1.14
C HIS A 60 -17.21 35.12 -1.33
N GLU A 61 -16.50 34.82 -0.25
CA GLU A 61 -15.73 33.61 -0.13
C GLU A 61 -16.77 32.50 -0.21
N THR A 62 -17.07 32.07 -1.43
CA THR A 62 -17.71 30.80 -1.67
C THR A 62 -16.76 29.79 -1.06
N SER A 63 -17.01 29.46 0.20
CA SER A 63 -16.52 28.25 0.82
C SER A 63 -16.92 27.15 -0.11
N VAL A 64 -15.99 26.75 -0.98
CA VAL A 64 -16.04 25.47 -1.65
C VAL A 64 -15.90 24.49 -0.50
N THR A 65 -17.03 24.13 0.09
CA THR A 65 -17.16 22.87 0.81
C THR A 65 -16.53 21.87 -0.13
N HIS A 66 -15.38 21.31 0.27
CA HIS A 66 -14.78 20.23 -0.49
C HIS A 66 -15.85 19.15 -0.47
N ALA A 67 -16.68 19.09 -1.51
CA ALA A 67 -17.61 18.00 -1.71
C ALA A 67 -16.75 16.77 -1.53
N SER A 68 -17.00 16.08 -0.41
CA SER A 68 -16.16 15.00 0.06
C SER A 68 -16.26 13.92 -1.00
N TRP A 69 -15.35 13.96 -1.97
CA TRP A 69 -15.33 12.96 -3.02
C TRP A 69 -15.10 11.62 -2.34
N MET A 70 -16.11 10.76 -2.43
CA MET A 70 -16.09 9.42 -1.85
C MET A 70 -15.22 8.55 -2.75
N ASN A 71 -13.95 8.47 -2.38
CA ASN A 71 -13.02 7.51 -2.95
C ASN A 71 -12.92 6.27 -2.05
N ARG A 72 -12.35 5.21 -2.62
CA ARG A 72 -12.23 3.91 -1.94
C ARG A 72 -11.54 4.02 -0.58
N SER A 73 -10.44 4.77 -0.49
CA SER A 73 -9.65 4.90 0.75
C SER A 73 -10.45 5.57 1.88
N ARG A 74 -11.17 6.66 1.58
CA ARG A 74 -12.00 7.35 2.57
C ARG A 74 -13.13 6.46 3.09
N ILE A 75 -13.75 5.68 2.20
CA ILE A 75 -14.80 4.73 2.61
C ILE A 75 -14.20 3.63 3.50
N THR A 76 -13.02 3.11 3.17
CA THR A 76 -12.32 2.13 4.03
C THR A 76 -12.09 2.69 5.44
N GLU A 77 -11.62 3.93 5.56
CA GLU A 77 -11.43 4.59 6.86
C GLU A 77 -12.75 4.71 7.63
N GLN A 78 -13.82 5.15 6.95
CA GLN A 78 -15.16 5.25 7.55
C GLN A 78 -15.70 3.89 8.00
N ILE A 79 -15.51 2.84 7.21
CA ILE A 79 -15.90 1.46 7.56
C ILE A 79 -15.19 1.02 8.84
N VAL A 80 -13.87 1.22 8.93
CA VAL A 80 -13.09 0.81 10.09
C VAL A 80 -13.57 1.55 11.34
N LEU A 81 -13.77 2.87 11.24
CA LEU A 81 -14.28 3.69 12.35
C LEU A 81 -15.69 3.25 12.76
N ALA A 82 -16.63 3.13 11.81
CA ALA A 82 -18.01 2.75 12.08
C ALA A 82 -18.12 1.37 12.72
N ARG A 83 -17.37 0.39 12.20
CA ARG A 83 -17.27 -0.96 12.77
C ARG A 83 -16.82 -0.93 14.23
N LEU A 84 -15.74 -0.20 14.52
CA LEU A 84 -15.21 -0.08 15.88
C LEU A 84 -16.19 0.65 16.81
N SER A 85 -16.79 1.76 16.38
CA SER A 85 -17.76 2.52 17.18
C SER A 85 -19.02 1.72 17.51
N LYS A 86 -19.43 0.81 16.63
CA LYS A 86 -20.59 -0.07 16.85
C LYS A 86 -20.22 -1.38 17.55
N GLY A 87 -18.94 -1.65 17.80
CA GLY A 87 -18.48 -2.91 18.38
C GLY A 87 -18.68 -4.13 17.47
N LEU A 88 -18.84 -3.93 16.17
CA LEU A 88 -19.04 -5.01 15.20
C LEU A 88 -17.72 -5.75 14.94
N THR A 89 -17.78 -7.07 14.91
CA THR A 89 -16.70 -7.92 14.47
C THR A 89 -16.71 -8.06 12.95
N TRP A 90 -15.57 -8.47 12.38
CA TRP A 90 -15.53 -8.82 10.96
C TRP A 90 -16.39 -10.05 10.64
N GLN A 91 -16.52 -10.98 11.60
CA GLN A 91 -17.31 -12.20 11.44
C GLN A 91 -18.80 -11.86 11.31
N GLU A 92 -19.35 -10.99 12.15
CA GLU A 92 -20.75 -10.57 12.06
C GLU A 92 -21.08 -9.92 10.70
N LEU A 93 -20.16 -9.10 10.18
CA LEU A 93 -20.31 -8.48 8.84
C LEU A 93 -20.26 -9.54 7.73
N ALA A 94 -19.42 -10.56 7.88
CA ALA A 94 -19.26 -11.64 6.91
C ALA A 94 -20.47 -12.58 6.89
N ASP A 95 -20.99 -12.92 8.07
CA ASP A 95 -22.17 -13.76 8.25
C ASP A 95 -23.41 -13.09 7.65
N ALA A 96 -23.57 -11.78 7.82
CA ALA A 96 -24.69 -11.02 7.29
C ALA A 96 -24.83 -11.05 5.76
N ILE A 97 -23.72 -11.26 5.05
CA ILE A 97 -23.70 -11.33 3.58
C ILE A 97 -23.41 -12.73 3.03
N GLY A 98 -23.28 -13.73 3.91
CA GLY A 98 -22.96 -15.12 3.52
C GLY A 98 -21.66 -15.23 2.72
N ARG A 99 -20.58 -14.58 3.18
CA ARG A 99 -19.26 -14.62 2.53
C ARG A 99 -18.16 -14.96 3.54
N PRO A 100 -17.03 -15.55 3.11
CA PRO A 100 -15.93 -15.86 4.02
C PRO A 100 -15.35 -14.61 4.69
N VAL A 101 -15.04 -14.70 5.99
CA VAL A 101 -14.59 -13.57 6.80
C VAL A 101 -13.34 -12.88 6.26
N VAL A 102 -12.37 -13.64 5.75
CA VAL A 102 -11.14 -13.10 5.17
C VAL A 102 -11.44 -12.31 3.89
N TRP A 103 -12.32 -12.83 3.02
CA TRP A 103 -12.77 -12.12 1.82
C TRP A 103 -13.51 -10.83 2.21
N THR A 104 -14.47 -10.90 3.13
CA THR A 104 -15.28 -9.75 3.55
C THR A 104 -14.40 -8.65 4.16
N THR A 105 -13.46 -9.03 5.02
CA THR A 105 -12.50 -8.11 5.63
C THR A 105 -11.64 -7.45 4.56
N SER A 106 -11.06 -8.23 3.65
CA SER A 106 -10.23 -7.72 2.54
C SER A 106 -11.02 -6.79 1.60
N ALA A 107 -12.29 -7.11 1.32
CA ALA A 107 -13.18 -6.30 0.49
C ALA A 107 -13.52 -4.95 1.13
N LEU A 108 -13.85 -4.96 2.42
CA LEU A 108 -14.12 -3.76 3.22
C LEU A 108 -12.86 -2.93 3.48
N LEU A 109 -11.68 -3.55 3.43
CA LEU A 109 -10.37 -2.87 3.36
C LEU A 109 -9.97 -2.45 1.93
N GLY A 110 -10.89 -2.57 0.97
CA GLY A 110 -10.80 -1.99 -0.36
C GLY A 110 -10.07 -2.85 -1.40
N GLN A 111 -9.83 -4.13 -1.16
CA GLN A 111 -9.09 -5.01 -2.09
C GLN A 111 -9.98 -5.84 -3.03
N HIS A 112 -11.29 -5.87 -2.79
CA HIS A 112 -12.26 -6.55 -3.66
C HIS A 112 -13.50 -5.70 -3.89
N PRO A 113 -14.12 -5.81 -5.08
CA PRO A 113 -15.46 -5.28 -5.30
C PRO A 113 -16.48 -6.09 -4.49
N ILE A 114 -17.49 -5.41 -3.96
CA ILE A 114 -18.61 -6.02 -3.24
C ILE A 114 -19.85 -5.83 -4.11
N PRO A 115 -20.57 -6.90 -4.53
CA PRO A 115 -21.83 -6.77 -5.25
C PRO A 115 -22.78 -5.79 -4.55
N ALA A 116 -23.49 -4.97 -5.33
CA ALA A 116 -24.25 -3.85 -4.79
C ALA A 116 -25.27 -4.29 -3.73
N GLU A 117 -25.89 -5.45 -3.93
CA GLU A 117 -26.87 -6.04 -3.02
C GLU A 117 -26.26 -6.34 -1.64
N LEU A 118 -25.06 -6.92 -1.63
CA LEU A 118 -24.32 -7.19 -0.38
C LEU A 118 -23.75 -5.90 0.22
N GLY A 119 -23.32 -4.97 -0.64
CA GLY A 119 -22.82 -3.66 -0.23
C GLY A 119 -23.87 -2.85 0.52
N THR A 120 -25.14 -2.88 0.08
CA THR A 120 -26.25 -2.23 0.77
C THR A 120 -26.44 -2.76 2.19
N VAL A 121 -26.41 -4.08 2.39
CA VAL A 121 -26.50 -4.70 3.73
C VAL A 121 -25.39 -4.20 4.65
N LEU A 122 -24.15 -4.20 4.17
CA LEU A 122 -22.99 -3.76 4.95
C LEU A 122 -23.04 -2.27 5.28
N VAL A 123 -23.43 -1.43 4.32
CA VAL A 123 -23.57 0.01 4.48
C VAL A 123 -24.63 0.33 5.55
N GLU A 124 -25.77 -0.37 5.53
CA GLU A 124 -26.82 -0.22 6.54
C GLU A 124 -26.34 -0.64 7.93
N MET A 125 -25.73 -1.82 8.06
CA MET A 125 -25.17 -2.30 9.34
C MET A 125 -24.15 -1.32 9.91
N LEU A 126 -23.27 -0.79 9.06
CA LEU A 126 -22.24 0.17 9.44
C LEU A 126 -22.81 1.60 9.63
N GLY A 127 -24.04 1.87 9.21
CA GLY A 127 -24.65 3.21 9.26
C GLY A 127 -23.92 4.23 8.39
N LEU A 128 -23.41 3.79 7.24
CA LEU A 128 -22.76 4.65 6.25
C LEU A 128 -23.78 5.20 5.26
N ASP A 129 -23.40 6.25 4.52
CA ASP A 129 -24.24 6.82 3.47
C ASP A 129 -24.40 5.84 2.29
N ALA A 130 -25.61 5.77 1.72
CA ALA A 130 -25.93 4.88 0.60
C ALA A 130 -25.06 5.12 -0.65
N SER A 131 -24.49 6.31 -0.81
CA SER A 131 -23.54 6.61 -1.89
C SER A 131 -22.23 5.81 -1.79
N ALA A 132 -21.97 5.10 -0.68
CA ALA A 132 -20.81 4.22 -0.56
C ALA A 132 -20.95 2.94 -1.40
N VAL A 133 -22.18 2.47 -1.64
CA VAL A 133 -22.46 1.24 -2.38
C VAL A 133 -21.83 1.20 -3.78
N PRO A 134 -22.03 2.20 -4.67
CA PRO A 134 -21.41 2.18 -6.00
C PRO A 134 -19.88 2.18 -5.94
N VAL A 135 -19.30 2.86 -4.94
CA VAL A 135 -17.83 2.87 -4.76
C VAL A 135 -17.34 1.51 -4.28
N LEU A 136 -18.10 0.83 -3.40
CA LEU A 136 -17.80 -0.53 -2.94
C LEU A 136 -17.91 -1.57 -4.06
N ALA A 137 -18.85 -1.39 -5.00
CA ALA A 137 -19.06 -2.27 -6.13
C ALA A 137 -18.04 -2.13 -7.25
N ALA A 138 -17.42 -0.95 -7.40
CA ALA A 138 -16.41 -0.72 -8.43
C ALA A 138 -15.14 -1.57 -8.19
N PRO A 139 -14.54 -2.19 -9.24
CA PRO A 139 -13.24 -2.86 -9.11
C PRO A 139 -12.19 -1.91 -8.54
N PRO A 140 -11.49 -2.27 -7.44
CA PRO A 140 -10.50 -1.40 -6.85
C PRO A 140 -9.15 -1.51 -7.57
N MET A 141 -8.34 -0.47 -7.44
CA MET A 141 -6.89 -0.62 -7.56
C MET A 141 -6.40 -1.44 -6.36
N ARG A 142 -5.93 -2.65 -6.63
CA ARG A 142 -5.43 -3.57 -5.61
C ARG A 142 -3.98 -3.26 -5.26
N GLY A 143 -3.58 -3.60 -4.03
CA GLY A 143 -2.25 -3.31 -3.51
C GLY A 143 -2.35 -2.40 -2.30
N GLY A 144 -2.56 -2.98 -1.12
CA GLY A 144 -2.74 -2.24 0.13
C GLY A 144 -1.45 -1.76 0.81
N LEU A 145 -0.28 -2.14 0.29
CA LEU A 145 0.99 -1.76 0.90
C LEU A 145 1.49 -0.42 0.35
N PRO A 146 1.93 0.52 1.19
CA PRO A 146 2.46 1.81 0.74
C PRO A 146 3.85 1.69 0.08
N THR A 147 4.56 0.58 0.34
CA THR A 147 5.91 0.29 -0.13
C THR A 147 6.02 -1.18 -0.54
N ALA A 148 7.02 -1.50 -1.36
CA ALA A 148 7.27 -2.88 -1.80
C ALA A 148 7.59 -3.84 -0.64
N VAL A 149 8.32 -3.36 0.37
CA VAL A 149 8.60 -4.09 1.61
C VAL A 149 7.67 -3.59 2.71
N PRO A 150 6.86 -4.45 3.35
CA PRO A 150 6.00 -4.06 4.47
C PRO A 150 6.82 -3.55 5.66
N THR A 151 6.33 -2.53 6.36
CA THR A 151 6.96 -2.03 7.59
C THR A 151 6.24 -2.50 8.85
N ASP A 152 4.95 -2.82 8.75
CA ASP A 152 4.18 -3.40 9.84
C ASP A 152 4.71 -4.81 10.19
N PRO A 153 5.05 -5.09 11.45
CA PRO A 153 5.60 -6.39 11.84
C PRO A 153 4.68 -7.57 11.57
N THR A 154 3.36 -7.43 11.73
CA THR A 154 2.41 -8.52 11.52
C THR A 154 2.38 -8.93 10.04
N ILE A 155 2.41 -7.97 9.13
CA ILE A 155 2.46 -8.21 7.69
C ILE A 155 3.86 -8.65 7.25
N TYR A 156 4.92 -8.03 7.78
CA TYR A 156 6.30 -8.31 7.40
C TYR A 156 6.70 -9.78 7.62
N ARG A 157 6.14 -10.48 8.62
CA ARG A 157 6.44 -11.91 8.83
C ARG A 157 6.00 -12.80 7.66
N PHE A 158 4.96 -12.43 6.92
CA PHE A 158 4.58 -13.15 5.71
C PHE A 158 5.59 -12.92 4.58
N TYR A 159 6.07 -11.68 4.43
CA TYR A 159 7.14 -11.36 3.49
C TYR A 159 8.43 -12.12 3.82
N GLU A 160 8.83 -12.15 5.09
CA GLU A 160 9.99 -12.89 5.58
C GLU A 160 9.85 -14.41 5.37
N ALA A 161 8.67 -14.97 5.64
CA ALA A 161 8.41 -16.39 5.38
C ALA A 161 8.58 -16.74 3.90
N LEU A 162 8.13 -15.88 2.98
CA LEU A 162 8.33 -16.08 1.54
C LEU A 162 9.80 -15.93 1.13
N GLN A 163 10.55 -15.03 1.76
CA GLN A 163 12.00 -14.90 1.51
C GLN A 163 12.77 -16.16 1.94
N VAL A 164 12.33 -16.85 3.00
CA VAL A 164 12.98 -18.07 3.50
C VAL A 164 12.51 -19.32 2.75
N TYR A 165 11.21 -19.46 2.53
CA TYR A 165 10.62 -20.71 2.02
C TYR A 165 10.20 -20.64 0.55
N GLY A 166 10.30 -19.49 -0.12
CA GLY A 166 9.81 -19.30 -1.49
C GLY A 166 10.42 -20.27 -2.49
N GLU A 167 11.73 -20.49 -2.44
CA GLU A 167 12.42 -21.45 -3.31
C GLU A 167 11.97 -22.89 -3.04
N ALA A 168 11.87 -23.29 -1.77
CA ALA A 168 11.39 -24.62 -1.39
C ALA A 168 9.94 -24.86 -1.84
N ILE A 169 9.06 -23.87 -1.65
CA ILE A 169 7.66 -23.94 -2.10
C ILE A 169 7.60 -24.09 -3.62
N LYS A 170 8.40 -23.32 -4.36
CA LYS A 170 8.49 -23.41 -5.83
C LYS A 170 8.86 -24.82 -6.27
N GLU A 171 9.96 -25.37 -5.75
CA GLU A 171 10.44 -26.70 -6.12
C GLU A 171 9.41 -27.79 -5.78
N LEU A 172 8.76 -27.70 -4.61
CA LEU A 172 7.72 -28.66 -4.21
C LEU A 172 6.45 -28.57 -5.09
N ILE A 173 6.07 -27.38 -5.53
CA ILE A 173 4.96 -27.22 -6.50
C ILE A 173 5.36 -27.88 -7.83
N HIS A 174 6.57 -27.61 -8.32
CA HIS A 174 7.04 -28.16 -9.58
C HIS A 174 7.16 -29.69 -9.54
N GLU A 175 7.65 -30.26 -8.45
CA GLU A 175 7.74 -31.72 -8.25
C GLU A 175 6.35 -32.37 -8.27
N LYS A 176 5.35 -31.75 -7.64
CA LYS A 176 4.01 -32.34 -7.45
C LYS A 176 3.04 -32.08 -8.58
N PHE A 177 3.15 -30.94 -9.26
CA PHE A 177 2.16 -30.46 -10.23
C PHE A 177 2.74 -30.20 -11.63
N GLY A 178 4.07 -30.12 -11.76
CA GLY A 178 4.77 -29.75 -12.99
C GLY A 178 5.01 -28.24 -13.12
N ASP A 179 5.46 -27.81 -14.29
CA ASP A 179 5.76 -26.39 -14.57
C ASP A 179 4.47 -25.54 -14.59
N GLY A 180 4.41 -24.53 -13.73
CA GLY A 180 3.22 -23.72 -13.53
C GLY A 180 3.24 -22.91 -12.23
N ILE A 181 2.08 -22.37 -11.85
CA ILE A 181 1.92 -21.54 -10.64
C ILE A 181 0.66 -21.89 -9.85
N MET A 182 0.66 -21.57 -8.56
CA MET A 182 -0.56 -21.43 -7.77
C MET A 182 -1.19 -20.06 -8.05
N SER A 183 -2.42 -20.03 -8.58
CA SER A 183 -3.13 -18.78 -8.86
C SER A 183 -3.40 -17.98 -7.58
N ALA A 184 -3.29 -16.65 -7.67
CA ALA A 184 -3.76 -15.71 -6.65
C ALA A 184 -5.11 -15.05 -7.03
N ILE A 185 -5.79 -15.55 -8.07
CA ILE A 185 -7.10 -15.06 -8.54
C ILE A 185 -8.20 -16.07 -8.27
N ASN A 186 -8.05 -17.31 -8.78
CA ASN A 186 -8.86 -18.43 -8.32
C ASN A 186 -8.18 -18.98 -7.07
N PHE A 187 -8.46 -18.30 -5.97
CA PHE A 187 -7.68 -18.37 -4.74
C PHE A 187 -8.54 -18.06 -3.53
N SER A 188 -8.23 -18.71 -2.41
CA SER A 188 -8.81 -18.40 -1.10
C SER A 188 -7.74 -18.37 -0.02
N VAL A 189 -8.01 -17.58 1.00
CA VAL A 189 -7.21 -17.48 2.21
C VAL A 189 -8.11 -17.73 3.40
N ASP A 190 -7.60 -18.49 4.35
CA ASP A 190 -8.27 -18.71 5.62
C ASP A 190 -7.28 -18.53 6.79
N VAL A 191 -7.80 -18.10 7.95
CA VAL A 191 -7.03 -17.88 9.17
C VAL A 191 -7.74 -18.53 10.35
N HIS A 192 -7.02 -19.42 11.05
CA HIS A 192 -7.55 -20.13 12.21
C HIS A 192 -6.56 -20.11 13.38
N LYS A 193 -7.11 -20.08 14.59
CA LYS A 193 -6.36 -20.28 15.82
C LYS A 193 -6.25 -21.78 16.11
N LYS A 194 -5.04 -22.26 16.39
CA LYS A 194 -4.79 -23.65 16.79
C LYS A 194 -4.06 -23.68 18.13
N THR A 195 -4.65 -24.32 19.13
CA THR A 195 -3.99 -24.51 20.43
C THR A 195 -2.78 -25.43 20.30
N HIS A 196 -1.70 -25.11 21.01
CA HIS A 196 -0.46 -25.88 21.02
C HIS A 196 0.21 -25.78 22.39
N SER A 197 0.97 -26.81 22.77
CA SER A 197 1.58 -26.94 24.10
C SER A 197 2.54 -25.79 24.46
N SER A 198 3.18 -25.20 23.45
CA SER A 198 4.10 -24.06 23.60
C SER A 198 3.42 -22.69 23.38
N GLY A 199 2.10 -22.61 23.46
CA GLY A 199 1.32 -21.40 23.16
C GLY A 199 0.57 -21.51 21.82
N ASP A 200 -0.54 -20.77 21.71
CA ASP A 200 -1.42 -20.80 20.55
C ASP A 200 -0.70 -20.46 19.24
N ARG A 201 -1.15 -21.07 18.15
CA ARG A 201 -0.62 -20.87 16.79
C ARG A 201 -1.66 -20.20 15.91
N VAL A 202 -1.18 -19.38 14.98
CA VAL A 202 -1.96 -18.89 13.84
C VAL A 202 -1.70 -19.83 12.67
N VAL A 203 -2.75 -20.43 12.14
CA VAL A 203 -2.72 -21.24 10.93
C VAL A 203 -3.28 -20.39 9.80
N VAL A 204 -2.51 -20.24 8.74
CA VAL A 204 -2.94 -19.55 7.52
C VAL A 204 -2.88 -20.55 6.38
N THR A 205 -3.99 -20.69 5.67
CA THR A 205 -4.11 -21.59 4.53
C THR A 205 -4.21 -20.76 3.26
N PHE A 206 -3.36 -21.08 2.28
CA PHE A 206 -3.43 -20.57 0.92
C PHE A 206 -3.87 -21.70 0.02
N ASP A 207 -5.05 -21.57 -0.58
CA ASP A 207 -5.60 -22.55 -1.51
C ASP A 207 -5.84 -21.87 -2.85
N GLY A 208 -5.01 -22.23 -3.83
CA GLY A 208 -5.04 -21.67 -5.17
C GLY A 208 -5.06 -22.72 -6.25
N LYS A 209 -5.85 -22.46 -7.29
CA LYS A 209 -5.88 -23.31 -8.48
C LYS A 209 -4.49 -23.35 -9.13
N PHE A 210 -3.99 -24.56 -9.39
CA PHE A 210 -2.78 -24.75 -10.20
C PHE A 210 -3.06 -24.37 -11.66
N LEU A 211 -2.14 -23.59 -12.24
CA LEU A 211 -2.17 -23.16 -13.64
C LEU A 211 -0.88 -23.64 -14.31
N PRO A 212 -0.93 -24.68 -15.17
CA PRO A 212 0.25 -25.15 -15.88
C PRO A 212 0.74 -24.09 -16.87
N TYR A 213 2.05 -24.04 -17.09
CA TYR A 213 2.60 -23.25 -18.19
C TYR A 213 2.09 -23.79 -19.53
N GLN A 214 1.56 -22.91 -20.36
CA GLN A 214 1.09 -23.23 -21.70
C GLN A 214 1.60 -22.19 -22.68
N TRP A 215 2.20 -22.67 -23.77
CA TRP A 215 2.61 -21.85 -24.90
C TRP A 215 1.83 -22.28 -26.13
N VAL A 216 0.99 -21.39 -26.65
CA VAL A 216 0.22 -21.60 -27.87
C VAL A 216 0.53 -20.48 -28.85
N ALA A 217 0.55 -20.78 -30.16
CA ALA A 217 0.62 -19.74 -31.18
C ALA A 217 -0.67 -18.91 -31.14
N ALA A 218 -0.58 -17.61 -31.47
CA ALA A 218 -1.73 -16.71 -31.45
C ALA A 218 -2.80 -17.04 -32.49
N ASP A 219 -2.45 -17.80 -33.53
CA ASP A 219 -3.31 -18.12 -34.66
C ASP A 219 -3.55 -19.63 -34.76
N GLU A 220 -4.71 -20.06 -34.27
CA GLU A 220 -5.52 -21.21 -34.71
C GLU A 220 -6.85 -21.11 -33.93
N GLN A 221 -7.67 -20.12 -34.30
CA GLN A 221 -9.09 -20.01 -33.93
C GLN A 221 -9.96 -20.42 -35.12
#